data_AF-A0A3N5T4U6-F1
#
_entry.id   AF-A0A3N5T4U6-F1
#
_cell.length_a   1.000
_cell.length_b   1.000
_cell.length_c   1.000
_cell.angle_alpha   90.00
_cell.angle_beta   90.00
_cell.angle_gamma   90.00
#
_symmetry.space_group_name_H-M   'P 1'
#
loop_
_entity.id
_entity.type
_entity.pdbx_description
1 polymer ?
#
loop_
_entity_poly.entity_id
_entity_poly.type
_entity_poly.pdbx_seq_one_letter_code
_entity_poly.pdbx_strand_id
1 'polypeptide(L)'
;MLPLGIAVWLLYIPPLMLSLWRLKPAPTFFFTGLCSVLILLAYFNISVWVNNPHLALLNRLLAICTLWLTVYFGLRYKRALEKIAILASELTSRASELEAANKELEAFNYTVSHDLRKPLSGIIGYCEFVQERCAIDLDDECRRDLRRIHDSSLGMDQLIDTLLKFSLLKDYPITRERVNLTETAKEVAANLQGLEPDRAVTFAIAEGLTAD
;
A
#
# COMPACT_ATOMS: atom_id res chain seq x y z
N MET A 1 -17.51 -56.47 17.56
CA MET A 1 -18.68 -55.72 18.07
C MET A 1 -18.18 -54.37 18.60
N LEU A 2 -18.10 -53.35 17.74
CA LEU A 2 -17.87 -51.97 18.18
C LEU A 2 -19.13 -51.52 18.94
N PRO A 3 -19.03 -50.92 20.14
CA PRO A 3 -20.19 -50.47 20.89
C PRO A 3 -20.91 -49.41 20.06
N LEU A 4 -22.08 -49.78 19.56
CA LEU A 4 -22.84 -49.15 18.47
C LEU A 4 -23.25 -47.68 18.72
N GLY A 5 -22.88 -47.08 19.86
CA GLY A 5 -23.29 -45.73 20.25
C GLY A 5 -22.23 -44.63 20.10
N ILE A 6 -20.93 -44.97 19.98
CA ILE A 6 -19.85 -43.96 20.09
C ILE A 6 -19.51 -43.32 18.72
N ALA A 7 -19.61 -44.07 17.62
CA ALA A 7 -19.09 -43.64 16.32
C ALA A 7 -20.15 -43.24 15.29
N VAL A 8 -21.44 -43.54 15.51
CA VAL A 8 -22.53 -43.23 14.56
C VAL A 8 -22.61 -41.73 14.27
N TRP A 9 -22.17 -40.91 15.23
CA TRP A 9 -22.26 -39.47 15.09
C TRP A 9 -21.22 -38.85 14.14
N LEU A 10 -20.08 -39.52 13.92
CA LEU A 10 -19.07 -39.14 12.92
C LEU A 10 -19.63 -39.16 11.49
N LEU A 11 -20.66 -39.99 11.24
CA LEU A 11 -21.30 -40.12 9.94
C LEU A 11 -22.11 -38.87 9.54
N TYR A 12 -22.42 -37.98 10.48
CA TYR A 12 -23.11 -36.70 10.22
C TYR A 12 -22.15 -35.56 9.83
N ILE A 13 -20.83 -35.73 9.97
CA ILE A 13 -19.84 -34.70 9.63
C ILE A 13 -19.81 -34.39 8.12
N PRO A 14 -19.78 -35.37 7.20
CA PRO A 14 -19.74 -35.09 5.76
C PRO A 14 -20.99 -34.34 5.24
N PRO A 15 -22.23 -34.69 5.64
CA PRO A 15 -23.43 -33.90 5.32
C PRO A 15 -23.38 -32.47 5.86
N LEU A 16 -22.83 -32.27 7.06
CA LEU A 16 -22.70 -30.93 7.65
C LEU A 16 -21.70 -30.06 6.89
N MET A 17 -20.56 -30.64 6.52
CA MET A 17 -19.56 -30.01 5.67
C MET A 17 -20.15 -29.63 4.31
N LEU A 18 -20.91 -30.52 3.68
CA LEU A 18 -21.58 -30.26 2.41
C LEU A 18 -22.64 -29.15 2.52
N SER A 19 -23.40 -29.13 3.62
CA SER A 19 -24.40 -28.10 3.92
C SER A 19 -23.75 -26.73 4.14
N LEU A 20 -22.67 -26.68 4.92
CA LEU A 20 -21.87 -25.48 5.12
C LEU A 20 -21.25 -24.99 3.81
N TRP A 21 -20.89 -25.88 2.88
CA TRP A 21 -20.30 -25.46 1.62
C TRP A 21 -21.33 -24.86 0.64
N ARG A 22 -22.54 -25.43 0.54
CA ARG A 22 -23.53 -25.06 -0.50
C ARG A 22 -24.68 -24.13 -0.07
N LEU A 23 -25.03 -24.01 1.22
CA LEU A 23 -26.25 -23.29 1.62
C LEU A 23 -26.02 -21.93 2.30
N LYS A 24 -26.95 -20.99 2.05
CA LYS A 24 -27.15 -19.74 2.81
C LYS A 24 -27.33 -20.06 4.32
N PRO A 25 -27.04 -19.12 5.24
CA PRO A 25 -27.02 -19.41 6.68
C PRO A 25 -28.37 -19.87 7.27
N ALA A 26 -29.50 -19.45 6.69
CA ALA A 26 -30.84 -19.75 7.21
C ALA A 26 -31.20 -21.26 7.23
N PRO A 27 -31.08 -22.02 6.12
CA PRO A 27 -31.36 -23.46 6.13
C PRO A 27 -30.34 -24.29 6.93
N THR A 28 -29.11 -23.81 7.13
CA THR A 28 -28.10 -24.52 7.93
C THR A 28 -28.54 -24.67 9.39
N PHE A 29 -29.17 -23.63 9.97
CA PHE A 29 -29.72 -23.71 11.33
C PHE A 29 -30.92 -24.64 11.44
N PHE A 30 -31.80 -24.67 10.43
CA PHE A 30 -32.98 -25.53 10.41
C PHE A 30 -32.59 -27.02 10.39
N PHE A 31 -31.67 -27.41 9.50
CA PHE A 31 -31.19 -28.80 9.42
C PHE A 31 -30.40 -29.23 10.66
N THR A 32 -29.60 -28.33 11.25
CA THR A 32 -28.85 -28.59 12.49
C THR A 32 -29.81 -28.76 13.68
N GLY A 33 -30.84 -27.92 13.76
CA GLY A 33 -31.92 -28.05 14.74
C GLY A 33 -32.65 -29.38 14.61
N LEU A 34 -33.06 -29.75 13.38
CA LEU A 34 -33.72 -31.02 13.11
C LEU A 34 -32.84 -32.23 13.50
N CYS A 35 -31.54 -32.20 13.19
CA CYS A 35 -30.60 -33.25 13.60
C CYS A 35 -30.48 -33.32 15.13
N SER A 36 -30.42 -32.18 15.83
CA SER A 36 -30.37 -32.17 17.30
C SER A 36 -31.64 -32.76 17.94
N VAL A 37 -32.82 -32.49 17.36
CA VAL A 37 -34.10 -33.06 17.80
C VAL A 37 -34.16 -34.56 17.54
N LEU A 38 -33.68 -35.03 16.38
CA LEU A 38 -33.59 -36.47 16.08
C LEU A 38 -32.62 -37.19 17.03
N ILE A 39 -31.50 -36.56 17.41
CA ILE A 39 -30.56 -37.09 18.40
C ILE A 39 -31.20 -37.15 19.79
N LEU A 40 -32.08 -36.21 20.17
CA LEU A 40 -32.82 -36.26 21.43
C LEU A 40 -33.94 -37.29 21.41
N LEU A 41 -34.72 -37.41 20.32
CA LEU A 41 -35.78 -38.41 20.18
C LEU A 41 -35.23 -39.84 20.20
N ALA A 42 -34.07 -40.06 19.59
CA ALA A 42 -33.38 -41.35 19.65
C ALA A 42 -32.91 -41.72 21.08
N TYR A 43 -32.84 -40.77 22.04
CA TYR A 43 -32.41 -41.03 23.43
C TYR A 43 -33.53 -41.70 24.20
N PHE A 44 -34.73 -41.20 23.99
CA PHE A 44 -35.94 -41.73 24.59
C PHE A 44 -36.20 -43.19 24.19
N ASN A 45 -35.88 -43.57 22.93
CA ASN A 45 -36.10 -44.94 22.44
C ASN A 45 -35.02 -45.95 22.92
N ILE A 46 -33.74 -45.55 22.96
CA ILE A 46 -32.61 -46.46 23.25
C ILE A 46 -32.25 -46.53 24.74
N SER A 47 -32.58 -45.52 25.55
CA SER A 47 -32.28 -45.52 27.01
C SER A 47 -32.92 -46.69 27.76
N VAL A 48 -33.96 -47.31 27.19
CA VAL A 48 -34.62 -48.51 27.71
C VAL A 48 -33.71 -49.76 27.63
N TRP A 49 -32.67 -49.77 26.77
CA TRP A 49 -31.83 -50.94 26.49
C TRP A 49 -30.36 -50.81 26.95
N VAL A 50 -29.99 -49.73 27.65
CA VAL A 50 -28.60 -49.41 28.03
C VAL A 50 -28.45 -49.42 29.55
N ASN A 51 -27.54 -50.25 30.07
CA ASN A 51 -27.30 -50.43 31.51
C ASN A 51 -26.80 -49.17 32.26
N ASN A 52 -26.37 -48.12 31.56
CA ASN A 52 -25.81 -46.89 32.16
C ASN A 52 -26.41 -45.61 31.52
N PRO A 53 -27.50 -45.05 32.08
CA PRO A 53 -28.21 -43.91 31.49
C PRO A 53 -27.37 -42.63 31.45
N HIS A 54 -26.49 -42.41 32.43
CA HIS A 54 -25.64 -41.22 32.48
C HIS A 54 -24.63 -41.13 31.32
N LEU A 55 -24.01 -42.26 30.93
CA LEU A 55 -23.06 -42.30 29.81
C LEU A 55 -23.74 -42.04 28.46
N ALA A 56 -24.97 -42.53 28.28
CA ALA A 56 -25.76 -42.30 27.07
C ALA A 56 -26.16 -40.83 26.90
N LEU A 57 -26.46 -40.14 28.01
CA LEU A 57 -26.79 -38.72 28.01
C LEU A 57 -25.56 -37.86 27.69
N LEU A 58 -24.42 -38.16 28.32
CA LEU A 58 -23.18 -37.41 28.15
C LEU A 58 -22.66 -37.45 26.70
N ASN A 59 -22.68 -38.64 26.08
CA ASN A 59 -22.27 -38.80 24.68
C ASN A 59 -23.16 -37.99 23.70
N ARG A 60 -24.47 -37.87 23.98
CA ARG A 60 -25.40 -37.10 23.14
C ARG A 60 -25.27 -35.60 23.34
N LEU A 61 -25.00 -35.15 24.57
CA LEU A 61 -24.67 -33.74 24.82
C LEU A 61 -23.39 -33.34 24.08
N LEU A 62 -22.36 -34.19 24.11
CA LEU A 62 -21.12 -33.98 23.35
C LEU A 62 -21.37 -33.86 21.85
N ALA A 63 -22.18 -34.76 21.29
CA ALA A 63 -22.64 -34.70 19.91
C ALA A 63 -23.35 -33.36 19.61
N ILE A 64 -24.38 -32.99 20.37
CA ILE A 64 -25.09 -31.72 20.13
C ILE A 64 -24.13 -30.52 20.21
N CYS A 65 -23.26 -30.47 21.22
CA CYS A 65 -22.25 -29.42 21.35
C CYS A 65 -21.31 -29.34 20.15
N THR A 66 -20.82 -30.46 19.64
CA THR A 66 -19.89 -30.52 18.50
C THR A 66 -20.57 -30.15 17.17
N LEU A 67 -21.87 -30.47 17.00
CA LEU A 67 -22.68 -30.02 15.86
C LEU A 67 -22.79 -28.49 15.85
N TRP A 68 -23.22 -27.92 16.98
CA TRP A 68 -23.38 -26.47 17.12
C TRP A 68 -22.06 -25.72 17.00
N LEU A 69 -20.97 -26.28 17.54
CA LEU A 69 -19.63 -25.70 17.45
C LEU A 69 -19.15 -25.70 15.99
N THR A 70 -19.31 -26.80 15.25
CA THR A 70 -18.94 -26.88 13.82
C THR A 70 -19.70 -25.83 12.99
N VAL A 71 -21.00 -25.67 13.21
CA VAL A 71 -21.80 -24.64 12.50
C VAL A 71 -21.36 -23.24 12.89
N TYR A 72 -21.16 -22.97 14.19
CA TYR A 72 -20.70 -21.68 14.68
C TYR A 72 -19.35 -21.28 14.06
N PHE A 73 -18.35 -22.16 14.11
CA PHE A 73 -17.03 -21.92 13.54
C PHE A 73 -17.07 -21.77 12.02
N GLY A 74 -17.84 -22.62 11.31
CA GLY A 74 -17.98 -22.52 9.86
C GLY A 74 -18.58 -21.19 9.41
N LEU A 75 -19.63 -20.70 10.10
CA LEU A 75 -20.24 -19.41 9.81
C LEU A 75 -19.31 -18.23 10.14
N ARG A 76 -18.56 -18.33 11.24
CA ARG A 76 -17.55 -17.32 11.62
C ARG A 76 -16.44 -17.25 10.58
N TYR A 77 -15.98 -18.39 10.08
CA TYR A 77 -14.95 -18.48 9.04
C TYR A 77 -15.42 -17.88 7.72
N LYS A 78 -16.63 -18.22 7.24
CA LYS A 78 -17.19 -17.62 6.02
C LYS A 78 -17.32 -16.10 6.10
N ARG A 79 -17.85 -15.58 7.21
CA ARG A 79 -17.96 -14.12 7.41
C ARG A 79 -16.60 -13.44 7.46
N ALA A 80 -15.59 -14.09 8.02
CA ALA A 80 -14.23 -13.56 8.04
C ALA A 80 -13.64 -13.48 6.62
N LEU A 81 -13.82 -14.53 5.81
CA LEU A 81 -13.38 -14.54 4.41
C LEU A 81 -14.08 -13.47 3.57
N GLU A 82 -15.41 -13.32 3.71
CA GLU A 82 -16.16 -12.27 3.00
C GLU A 82 -15.63 -10.87 3.35
N LYS A 83 -15.37 -10.60 4.64
CA LYS A 83 -14.79 -9.32 5.06
C LYS A 83 -13.41 -9.08 4.47
N ILE A 84 -12.54 -10.09 4.48
CA ILE A 84 -11.20 -9.99 3.89
C ILE A 84 -11.31 -9.70 2.39
N ALA A 85 -12.20 -10.38 1.67
CA ALA A 85 -12.41 -10.15 0.25
C ALA A 85 -12.92 -8.74 -0.06
N ILE A 86 -13.88 -8.23 0.73
CA ILE A 86 -14.41 -6.87 0.60
C ILE A 86 -13.30 -5.84 0.87
N LEU A 87 -12.56 -5.99 1.97
CA LEU A 87 -11.47 -5.08 2.32
C LEU A 87 -10.34 -5.10 1.29
N ALA A 88 -10.00 -6.28 0.76
CA ALA A 88 -9.00 -6.39 -0.30
C ALA A 88 -9.48 -5.70 -1.59
N SER A 89 -10.75 -5.87 -1.95
CA SER A 89 -11.35 -5.17 -3.10
C SER A 89 -11.35 -3.66 -2.90
N GLU A 90 -11.70 -3.17 -1.70
CA GLU A 90 -11.69 -1.75 -1.38
C GLU A 90 -10.27 -1.19 -1.42
N LEU A 91 -9.30 -1.87 -0.82
CA LEU A 91 -7.88 -1.51 -0.88
C LEU A 91 -7.39 -1.42 -2.32
N THR A 92 -7.76 -2.37 -3.17
CA THR A 92 -7.36 -2.38 -4.59
C THR A 92 -7.99 -1.20 -5.34
N SER A 93 -9.27 -0.90 -5.10
CA SER A 93 -9.95 0.27 -5.67
C SER A 93 -9.26 1.57 -5.24
N ARG A 94 -9.01 1.73 -3.94
CA ARG A 94 -8.31 2.90 -3.39
C ARG A 94 -6.90 3.05 -3.94
N ALA A 95 -6.16 1.95 -4.06
CA ALA A 95 -4.83 1.96 -4.66
C ALA A 95 -4.89 2.42 -6.12
N SER A 96 -5.84 1.93 -6.91
CA SER A 96 -6.05 2.38 -8.29
C SER A 96 -6.47 3.84 -8.39
N GLU A 97 -7.34 4.33 -7.48
CA GLU A 97 -7.72 5.75 -7.41
C GLU A 97 -6.52 6.63 -7.10
N LEU A 98 -5.69 6.23 -6.12
CA LEU A 98 -4.47 6.94 -5.77
C LEU A 98 -3.45 6.94 -6.92
N GLU A 99 -3.29 5.83 -7.63
CA GLU A 99 -2.40 5.75 -8.78
C GLU A 99 -2.89 6.66 -9.92
N ALA A 100 -4.18 6.67 -10.21
CA ALA A 100 -4.78 7.54 -11.22
C ALA A 100 -4.62 9.03 -10.86
N ALA A 101 -4.96 9.41 -9.63
CA ALA A 101 -4.80 10.78 -9.15
C ALA A 101 -3.33 11.23 -9.17
N ASN A 102 -2.41 10.32 -8.86
CA ASN A 102 -0.98 10.62 -8.92
C ASN A 102 -0.50 10.83 -10.35
N LYS A 103 -0.93 10.01 -11.32
CA LYS A 103 -0.64 10.21 -12.76
C LYS A 103 -1.24 11.51 -13.29
N GLU A 104 -2.43 11.88 -12.85
CA GLU A 104 -3.06 13.15 -13.20
C GLU A 104 -2.25 14.33 -12.66
N LEU A 105 -1.79 14.24 -11.40
CA LEU A 105 -0.93 15.25 -10.80
C LEU A 105 0.41 15.39 -11.53
N GLU A 106 1.03 14.28 -11.95
CA GLU A 106 2.26 14.28 -12.74
C GLU A 106 2.05 14.95 -14.10
N ALA A 107 0.97 14.62 -14.81
CA ALA A 107 0.64 15.24 -16.09
C ALA A 107 0.35 16.74 -15.96
N PHE A 108 -0.35 17.14 -14.89
CA PHE A 108 -0.61 18.53 -14.57
C PHE A 108 0.70 19.29 -14.30
N ASN A 109 1.56 18.75 -13.41
CA ASN A 109 2.85 19.36 -13.08
C ASN A 109 3.76 19.49 -14.31
N TYR A 110 3.78 18.48 -15.18
CA TYR A 110 4.53 18.53 -16.44
C TYR A 110 4.03 19.65 -17.36
N THR A 111 2.71 19.73 -17.57
CA THR A 111 2.09 20.73 -18.45
C THR A 111 2.34 22.14 -17.94
N VAL A 112 2.09 22.39 -16.64
CA VAL A 112 2.31 23.71 -16.03
C VAL A 112 3.78 24.10 -16.08
N SER A 113 4.71 23.17 -15.79
CA SER A 113 6.14 23.46 -15.85
C SER A 113 6.59 23.86 -17.25
N HIS A 114 6.12 23.14 -18.27
CA HIS A 114 6.39 23.47 -19.67
C HIS A 114 5.84 24.85 -20.06
N ASP A 115 4.59 25.13 -19.66
CA ASP A 115 3.93 26.40 -19.98
C ASP A 115 4.52 27.59 -19.24
N LEU A 116 5.13 27.38 -18.07
CA LEU A 116 5.90 28.39 -17.34
C LEU A 116 7.32 28.57 -17.89
N ARG A 117 7.96 27.50 -18.39
CA ARG A 117 9.32 27.57 -18.96
C ARG A 117 9.34 28.41 -20.23
N LYS A 118 8.34 28.28 -21.10
CA LYS A 118 8.28 29.02 -22.37
C LYS A 118 8.38 30.55 -22.22
N PRO A 119 7.55 31.24 -21.40
CA PRO A 119 7.69 32.67 -21.17
C PRO A 119 9.00 33.03 -20.44
N LEU A 120 9.47 32.16 -19.55
CA LEU A 120 10.71 32.37 -18.80
C LEU A 120 11.96 32.36 -19.71
N SER A 121 12.05 31.39 -20.63
CA SER A 121 13.07 31.35 -21.67
C SER A 121 13.01 32.59 -22.58
N GLY A 122 11.81 33.11 -22.83
CA GLY A 122 11.63 34.38 -23.54
C GLY A 122 12.26 35.56 -22.78
N ILE A 123 12.00 35.67 -21.47
CA ILE A 123 12.58 36.73 -20.62
C ILE A 123 14.10 36.64 -20.61
N ILE A 124 14.67 35.45 -20.45
CA ILE A 124 16.12 35.21 -20.49
C ILE A 124 16.68 35.66 -21.83
N GLY A 125 16.10 35.20 -22.94
CA GLY A 125 16.54 35.57 -24.29
C GLY A 125 16.42 37.08 -24.58
N TYR A 126 15.40 37.77 -24.07
CA TYR A 126 15.31 39.23 -24.17
C TYR A 126 16.38 39.92 -23.35
N CYS A 127 16.71 39.42 -22.15
CA CYS A 127 17.79 39.96 -21.35
C CYS A 127 19.14 39.81 -22.08
N GLU A 128 19.43 38.62 -22.61
CA GLU A 128 20.63 38.36 -23.42
C GLU A 128 20.69 39.27 -24.65
N PHE A 129 19.58 39.39 -25.40
CA PHE A 129 19.50 40.24 -26.58
C PHE A 129 19.78 41.71 -26.27
N VAL A 130 19.23 42.25 -25.17
CA VAL A 130 19.47 43.64 -24.76
C VAL A 130 20.91 43.81 -24.28
N GLN A 131 21.48 42.84 -23.55
CA GLN A 131 22.88 42.86 -23.15
C GLN A 131 23.82 42.86 -24.36
N GLU A 132 23.54 42.09 -25.41
CA GLU A 132 24.40 42.02 -26.59
C GLU A 132 24.28 43.25 -27.50
N ARG A 133 23.05 43.73 -27.74
CA ARG A 133 22.82 44.80 -28.73
C ARG A 133 22.89 46.21 -28.17
N CYS A 134 22.59 46.41 -26.90
CA CYS A 134 22.52 47.73 -26.29
C CYS A 134 23.63 47.96 -25.26
N ALA A 135 24.62 47.07 -25.16
CA ALA A 135 25.68 47.09 -24.15
C ALA A 135 26.34 48.46 -23.91
N ILE A 136 26.52 49.23 -24.99
CA ILE A 136 27.23 50.52 -25.00
C ILE A 136 26.33 51.67 -24.52
N ASP A 137 25.02 51.55 -24.72
CA ASP A 137 24.02 52.58 -24.38
C ASP A 137 23.37 52.36 -23.00
N LEU A 138 23.62 51.21 -22.35
CA LEU A 138 23.15 50.95 -20.98
C LEU A 138 24.03 51.62 -19.93
N ASP A 139 23.41 52.44 -19.07
CA ASP A 139 24.06 52.89 -17.83
C ASP A 139 24.37 51.71 -16.89
N ASP A 140 25.16 51.96 -15.86
CA ASP A 140 25.56 50.93 -14.89
C ASP A 140 24.38 50.40 -14.06
N GLU A 141 23.33 51.20 -13.85
CA GLU A 141 22.16 50.83 -13.06
C GLU A 141 21.26 49.84 -13.83
N CYS A 142 20.93 50.17 -15.07
CA CYS A 142 20.21 49.34 -16.02
C CYS A 142 20.93 48.02 -16.24
N ARG A 143 22.27 48.02 -16.35
CA ARG A 143 23.05 46.77 -16.46
C ARG A 143 22.90 45.87 -15.23
N ARG A 144 22.92 46.45 -14.03
CA ARG A 144 22.71 45.69 -12.77
C ARG A 144 21.29 45.14 -12.68
N ASP A 145 20.29 45.95 -12.97
CA ASP A 145 18.89 45.52 -12.91
C ASP A 145 18.59 44.42 -13.92
N LEU A 146 19.10 44.55 -15.14
CA LEU A 146 18.90 43.57 -16.19
C LEU A 146 19.62 42.25 -15.89
N ARG A 147 20.83 42.30 -15.32
CA ARG A 147 21.52 41.12 -14.79
C ARG A 147 20.73 40.46 -13.65
N ARG A 148 20.12 41.25 -12.76
CA ARG A 148 19.26 40.73 -11.68
C ARG A 148 17.99 40.03 -12.20
N ILE A 149 17.34 40.60 -13.22
CA ILE A 149 16.17 39.98 -13.88
C ILE A 149 16.57 38.66 -14.54
N HIS A 150 17.70 38.65 -15.25
CA HIS A 150 18.25 37.45 -15.87
C HIS A 150 18.51 36.35 -14.83
N ASP A 151 19.27 36.67 -13.78
CA ASP A 151 19.66 35.68 -12.76
C ASP A 151 18.46 35.16 -11.97
N SER A 152 17.48 36.02 -11.68
CA SER A 152 16.22 35.62 -11.04
C SER A 152 15.41 34.69 -11.95
N SER A 153 15.37 34.97 -13.25
CA SER A 153 14.66 34.14 -14.23
C SER A 153 15.33 32.77 -14.39
N LEU A 154 16.67 32.74 -14.39
CA LEU A 154 17.43 31.49 -14.42
C LEU A 154 17.18 30.64 -13.16
N GLY A 155 17.14 31.29 -11.99
CA GLY A 155 16.81 30.63 -10.72
C GLY A 155 15.40 30.03 -10.71
N MET A 156 14.42 30.73 -11.31
CA MET A 156 13.07 30.20 -11.48
C MET A 156 13.04 28.95 -12.38
N ASP A 157 13.82 28.91 -13.45
CA ASP A 157 13.86 27.77 -14.37
C ASP A 157 14.42 26.52 -13.67
N GLN A 158 15.48 26.70 -12.88
CA GLN A 158 16.07 25.65 -12.06
C GLN A 158 15.10 25.12 -10.98
N LEU A 159 14.34 26.01 -10.35
CA LEU A 159 13.35 25.63 -9.34
C LEU A 159 12.20 24.82 -9.95
N ILE A 160 11.69 25.24 -11.11
CA ILE A 160 10.67 24.50 -11.87
C ILE A 160 11.20 23.12 -12.25
N ASP A 161 12.43 23.04 -12.77
CA ASP A 161 13.06 21.77 -13.14
C ASP A 161 13.22 20.82 -11.96
N THR A 162 13.65 21.34 -10.81
CA THR A 162 13.81 20.58 -9.56
C THR A 162 12.47 20.06 -9.05
N LEU A 163 11.43 20.90 -9.07
CA LEU A 163 10.09 20.54 -8.64
C LEU A 163 9.47 19.45 -9.54
N LEU A 164 9.70 19.55 -10.85
CA LEU A 164 9.26 18.54 -11.81
C LEU A 164 9.95 17.20 -11.57
N LYS A 165 11.28 17.21 -11.43
CA LYS A 165 12.06 16.00 -11.09
C LYS A 165 11.58 15.36 -9.79
N PHE A 166 11.28 16.18 -8.78
CA PHE A 166 10.75 15.70 -7.51
C PHE A 166 9.37 15.05 -7.66
N SER A 167 8.48 15.65 -8.43
CA SER A 167 7.14 15.11 -8.70
C SER A 167 7.16 13.77 -9.45
N LEU A 168 8.25 13.47 -10.17
CA LEU A 168 8.39 12.27 -11.02
C LEU A 168 9.24 11.16 -10.36
N LEU A 169 9.71 11.34 -9.12
CA LEU A 169 10.61 10.40 -8.43
C LEU A 169 10.00 9.01 -8.15
N LYS A 170 8.70 8.82 -8.37
CA LYS A 170 8.00 7.55 -8.07
C LYS A 170 8.38 6.39 -8.99
N ASP A 171 8.72 6.70 -10.24
CA ASP A 171 8.94 5.69 -11.29
C ASP A 171 10.43 5.37 -11.53
N TYR A 172 11.35 5.94 -10.75
CA TYR A 172 12.75 5.59 -10.85
C TYR A 172 13.02 4.28 -10.09
N PRO A 173 13.29 3.16 -10.77
CA PRO A 173 13.72 1.95 -10.08
C PRO A 173 15.01 2.28 -9.32
N ILE A 174 14.97 2.10 -8.00
CA ILE A 174 16.16 2.27 -7.16
C ILE A 174 17.13 1.15 -7.54
N THR A 175 18.11 1.49 -8.38
CA THR A 175 19.18 0.58 -8.74
C THR A 175 20.15 0.53 -7.56
N ARG A 176 20.26 -0.61 -6.90
CA ARG A 176 21.29 -0.81 -5.88
C ARG A 176 22.61 -1.05 -6.58
N GLU A 177 23.52 -0.12 -6.37
CA GLU A 177 24.89 -0.21 -6.83
C GLU A 177 25.83 0.23 -5.71
N ARG A 178 27.07 -0.26 -5.76
CA ARG A 178 28.09 0.17 -4.82
C ARG A 178 28.45 1.63 -5.12
N VAL A 179 28.24 2.50 -4.15
CA VAL A 179 28.53 3.95 -4.27
C VAL A 179 29.79 4.30 -3.50
N ASN A 180 30.70 5.05 -4.14
CA ASN A 180 31.88 5.62 -3.50
C ASN A 180 31.53 6.93 -2.79
N LEU A 181 31.21 6.83 -1.49
CA LEU A 181 30.81 7.97 -0.68
C LEU A 181 31.92 9.02 -0.54
N THR A 182 33.19 8.60 -0.57
CA THR A 182 34.33 9.52 -0.53
C THR A 182 34.34 10.43 -1.77
N GLU A 183 34.12 9.87 -2.95
CA GLU A 183 34.13 10.61 -4.21
C GLU A 183 32.92 11.55 -4.31
N THR A 184 31.73 11.07 -3.97
CA THR A 184 30.53 11.91 -3.92
C THR A 184 30.68 13.06 -2.94
N ALA A 185 31.24 12.82 -1.75
CA ALA A 185 31.48 13.89 -0.78
C ALA A 185 32.48 14.94 -1.28
N LYS A 186 33.52 14.52 -2.02
CA LYS A 186 34.50 15.43 -2.63
C LYS A 186 33.87 16.28 -3.74
N GLU A 187 33.03 15.68 -4.58
CA GLU A 187 32.30 16.37 -5.63
C GLU A 187 31.36 17.44 -5.05
N VAL A 188 30.58 17.08 -4.02
CA VAL A 188 29.68 18.02 -3.33
C VAL A 188 30.47 19.16 -2.67
N ALA A 189 31.58 18.85 -2.00
CA ALA A 189 32.43 19.86 -1.39
C ALA A 189 33.01 20.85 -2.42
N ALA A 190 33.45 20.34 -3.58
CA ALA A 190 33.94 21.18 -4.67
C ALA A 190 32.85 22.09 -5.25
N ASN A 191 31.64 21.55 -5.46
CA ASN A 191 30.50 22.35 -5.94
C ASN A 191 30.12 23.46 -4.94
N LEU A 192 30.09 23.15 -3.64
CA LEU A 192 29.79 24.14 -2.60
C LEU A 192 30.85 25.25 -2.51
N GLN A 193 32.14 24.89 -2.63
CA GLN A 193 33.22 25.88 -2.65
C GLN A 193 33.15 26.79 -3.90
N GLY A 194 32.67 26.26 -5.03
CA GLY A 194 32.46 27.03 -6.26
C GLY A 194 31.29 28.02 -6.17
N LEU A 195 30.23 27.66 -5.44
CA LEU A 195 29.05 28.51 -5.22
C LEU A 195 29.32 29.69 -4.27
N GLU A 196 30.17 29.48 -3.25
CA GLU A 196 30.54 30.51 -2.28
C GLU A 196 32.07 30.61 -2.12
N PRO A 197 32.78 31.24 -3.09
CA PRO A 197 34.24 31.26 -3.12
C PRO A 197 34.87 31.94 -1.90
N ASP A 198 34.21 32.99 -1.40
CA ASP A 198 34.68 33.82 -0.29
C ASP A 198 34.47 33.14 1.09
N ARG A 199 33.77 32.01 1.13
CA ARG A 199 33.50 31.30 2.38
C ARG A 199 34.64 30.32 2.70
N ALA A 200 35.42 30.66 3.73
CA ALA A 200 36.48 29.81 4.23
C ALA A 200 35.92 28.63 5.04
N VAL A 201 35.75 27.47 4.40
CA VAL A 201 35.32 26.22 5.04
C VAL A 201 36.38 25.14 4.84
N THR A 202 36.67 24.35 5.87
CA THR A 202 37.56 23.18 5.76
C THR A 202 36.72 21.91 5.74
N PHE A 203 36.84 21.11 4.67
CA PHE A 203 36.16 19.83 4.56
C PHE A 203 37.08 18.69 5.03
N ALA A 204 36.62 17.89 6.00
CA ALA A 204 37.29 16.66 6.42
C ALA A 204 36.51 15.46 5.87
N ILE A 205 37.05 14.80 4.83
CA ILE A 205 36.42 13.67 4.14
C ILE A 205 37.28 12.43 4.34
N ALA A 206 36.68 11.35 4.86
CA ALA A 206 37.37 10.08 5.06
C ALA A 206 37.55 9.33 3.73
N GLU A 207 38.72 8.73 3.53
CA GLU A 207 39.10 8.06 2.28
C GLU A 207 38.58 6.61 2.20
N GLY A 208 38.21 6.18 0.99
CA GLY A 208 37.86 4.78 0.70
C GLY A 208 36.51 4.30 1.25
N LEU A 209 35.59 5.19 1.60
CA LEU A 209 34.25 4.82 2.07
C LEU A 209 33.35 4.41 0.90
N THR A 210 32.82 3.19 0.97
CA THR A 210 31.84 2.66 0.02
C THR A 210 30.60 2.15 0.74
N ALA A 211 29.42 2.35 0.16
CA ALA A 211 28.16 1.77 0.61
C ALA A 211 27.57 0.84 -0.46
N ASP A 212 26.93 -0.25 -0.04
CA ASP A 212 26.26 -1.25 -0.88
C ASP A 212 24.72 -1.05 -0.87
#